data_AF-A0A1V9YQS1-F1
#
_entry.id   AF-A0A1V9YQS1-F1
#
_cell.length_a   1.000
_cell.length_b   1.000
_cell.length_c   1.000
_cell.angle_alpha   90.00
_cell.angle_beta   90.00
_cell.angle_gamma   90.00
#
_symmetry.space_group_name_H-M   'P 1'
#
loop_
_entity.id
_entity.type
_entity.pdbx_description
1 polymer ?
#
loop_
_entity_poly.entity_id
_entity_poly.type
_entity_poly.pdbx_seq_one_letter_code
_entity_poly.pdbx_strand_id
1 'polypeptide(L)'
;MCLPSIASLTTTGKPERRSNSIESLLSPMGPMEYDDDSTPCSCDEGNTTSPESTSPPMGDRHTKATMARLKNGQDVCVVIEHGTVNWWASYMQYGFDSNSLFRTIVPTRPTTSVWTQAELDYVQAIQRCIKDGHVRVPYGRCSATFIAERLHTTRERVHRYLKLVQYPPSLDCSTEQALVHLKELKMHFLSTLQDHVVQVMHDVRLDQSWIVAIKY
;
A
#
# COMPACT_ATOMS: atom_id res chain seq x y z
N MET A 1 -67.61 39.88 -23.91
CA MET A 1 -66.81 40.17 -25.13
C MET A 1 -65.73 39.11 -25.25
N CYS A 2 -65.21 38.89 -26.47
CA CYS A 2 -63.92 38.24 -26.80
C CYS A 2 -63.59 36.84 -26.21
N LEU A 3 -63.53 35.85 -27.12
CA LEU A 3 -62.44 34.84 -27.18
C LEU A 3 -61.26 35.45 -28.00
N PRO A 4 -60.09 34.81 -28.23
CA PRO A 4 -59.58 33.49 -27.80
C PRO A 4 -58.28 33.67 -26.93
N SER A 5 -57.05 33.10 -27.08
CA SER A 5 -56.44 32.17 -28.05
C SER A 5 -55.06 31.60 -27.64
N ILE A 6 -54.77 30.36 -28.07
CA ILE A 6 -53.45 29.81 -28.49
C ILE A 6 -52.33 29.62 -27.41
N ALA A 7 -51.38 28.72 -27.72
CA ALA A 7 -50.30 28.21 -26.85
C ALA A 7 -48.88 28.67 -27.25
N SER A 8 -47.91 28.43 -26.37
CA SER A 8 -46.47 28.17 -26.67
C SER A 8 -45.85 27.40 -25.49
N LEU A 9 -45.00 26.37 -25.62
CA LEU A 9 -43.79 26.09 -26.42
C LEU A 9 -42.48 26.74 -25.91
N THR A 10 -41.69 25.93 -25.18
CA THR A 10 -40.20 25.85 -25.03
C THR A 10 -39.95 25.03 -23.74
N THR A 11 -39.16 23.95 -23.67
CA THR A 11 -37.82 23.59 -24.20
C THR A 11 -36.68 24.10 -23.31
N THR A 12 -35.68 23.23 -23.13
CA THR A 12 -34.58 23.24 -22.12
C THR A 12 -35.01 22.80 -20.71
N GLY A 13 -34.27 21.98 -19.98
CA GLY A 13 -32.99 21.31 -20.31
C GLY A 13 -32.03 21.32 -19.12
N LYS A 14 -32.02 20.26 -18.30
CA LYS A 14 -31.07 20.06 -17.19
C LYS A 14 -30.65 18.58 -17.08
N PRO A 15 -29.47 18.28 -16.49
CA PRO A 15 -28.62 17.21 -17.03
C PRO A 15 -28.70 15.90 -16.25
N GLU A 16 -28.31 14.81 -16.92
CA GLU A 16 -27.81 13.61 -16.25
C GLU A 16 -26.65 13.98 -15.30
N ARG A 17 -26.87 13.85 -13.99
CA ARG A 17 -25.76 13.57 -13.08
C ARG A 17 -25.37 12.11 -13.28
N ARG A 18 -24.35 11.86 -14.10
CA ARG A 18 -23.64 10.57 -14.12
C ARG A 18 -22.91 10.38 -12.79
N SER A 19 -23.62 9.80 -11.83
CA SER A 19 -23.05 9.33 -10.58
C SER A 19 -22.17 8.11 -10.86
N ASN A 20 -20.89 8.35 -11.15
CA ASN A 20 -19.88 7.31 -11.31
C ASN A 20 -19.56 6.65 -9.96
N SER A 21 -20.52 5.94 -9.34
CA SER A 21 -20.23 5.18 -8.14
C SER A 21 -19.42 3.93 -8.48
N ILE A 22 -18.23 3.86 -7.89
CA ILE A 22 -17.28 2.75 -8.01
C ILE A 22 -17.84 1.47 -7.36
N GLU A 23 -18.84 1.58 -6.48
CA GLU A 23 -19.56 0.47 -5.85
C GLU A 23 -20.07 -0.55 -6.89
N SER A 24 -20.53 -0.08 -8.06
CA SER A 24 -21.00 -0.90 -9.17
C SER A 24 -19.96 -1.91 -9.71
N LEU A 25 -18.67 -1.66 -9.47
CA LEU A 25 -17.55 -2.50 -9.94
C LEU A 25 -17.10 -3.56 -8.91
N LEU A 26 -17.70 -3.57 -7.71
CA LEU A 26 -17.28 -4.43 -6.59
C LEU A 26 -18.23 -5.61 -6.30
N SER A 27 -19.30 -5.77 -7.07
CA SER A 27 -20.20 -6.93 -7.01
C SER A 27 -19.45 -8.24 -7.25
N PRO A 28 -19.73 -9.30 -6.47
CA PRO A 28 -19.06 -10.59 -6.64
C PRO A 28 -19.52 -11.29 -7.92
N MET A 29 -18.67 -11.32 -8.95
CA MET A 29 -18.83 -12.27 -10.04
C MET A 29 -18.63 -13.71 -9.53
N GLY A 30 -19.39 -14.64 -10.11
CA GLY A 30 -19.36 -16.06 -9.76
C GLY A 30 -18.05 -16.76 -10.14
N PRO A 31 -17.94 -18.08 -9.90
CA PRO A 31 -16.75 -18.84 -10.27
C PRO A 31 -16.54 -18.78 -11.78
N MET A 32 -15.38 -18.28 -12.19
CA MET A 32 -14.90 -18.30 -13.57
C MET A 32 -13.89 -19.44 -13.68
N GLU A 33 -14.01 -20.24 -14.72
CA GLU A 33 -13.23 -21.47 -14.89
C GLU A 33 -11.76 -21.17 -15.26
N TYR A 34 -10.89 -22.16 -15.07
CA TYR A 34 -9.45 -22.02 -15.35
C TYR A 34 -9.17 -22.45 -16.79
N ASP A 35 -8.66 -21.52 -17.60
CA ASP A 35 -7.91 -21.85 -18.82
C ASP A 35 -6.40 -21.78 -18.54
N ASP A 36 -5.68 -22.77 -19.08
CA ASP A 36 -4.23 -22.91 -19.03
C ASP A 36 -3.59 -22.21 -20.25
N ASP A 37 -2.58 -21.38 -20.01
CA ASP A 37 -1.59 -21.03 -21.02
C ASP A 37 -0.20 -20.98 -20.38
N SER A 38 0.71 -21.76 -20.95
CA SER A 38 2.00 -22.11 -20.36
C SER A 38 3.15 -21.53 -21.18
N THR A 39 3.57 -20.30 -20.84
CA THR A 39 4.73 -19.63 -21.48
C THR A 39 5.97 -19.61 -20.56
N PRO A 40 7.04 -20.36 -20.86
CA PRO A 40 8.27 -20.35 -20.06
C PRO A 40 9.19 -19.18 -20.44
N CYS A 41 9.42 -18.24 -19.53
CA CYS A 41 10.45 -17.21 -19.70
C CYS A 41 11.85 -17.80 -19.51
N SER A 42 12.61 -17.90 -20.59
CA SER A 42 14.06 -18.14 -20.55
C SER A 42 14.81 -16.90 -21.01
N CYS A 43 15.87 -16.52 -20.29
CA CYS A 43 16.90 -15.60 -20.77
C CYS A 43 18.25 -15.94 -20.14
N ASP A 44 19.31 -15.74 -20.91
CA ASP A 44 20.63 -16.38 -20.76
C ASP A 44 21.62 -15.55 -19.91
N GLU A 45 22.80 -16.11 -19.64
CA GLU A 45 23.84 -15.47 -18.81
C GLU A 45 24.65 -14.40 -19.57
N GLY A 46 25.02 -13.32 -18.86
CA GLY A 46 25.86 -12.24 -19.39
C GLY A 46 26.57 -11.50 -18.27
N ASN A 47 27.91 -11.44 -18.30
CA ASN A 47 28.74 -11.20 -17.11
C ASN A 47 29.26 -9.76 -16.96
N THR A 48 29.61 -9.41 -15.72
CA THR A 48 30.28 -8.20 -15.17
C THR A 48 30.90 -7.16 -16.12
N THR A 49 30.69 -5.89 -15.78
CA THR A 49 31.77 -5.09 -15.12
C THR A 49 31.22 -3.86 -14.38
N SER A 50 31.82 -3.54 -13.23
CA SER A 50 31.53 -2.34 -12.44
C SER A 50 32.82 -1.55 -12.18
N PRO A 51 32.84 -0.22 -12.33
CA PRO A 51 33.82 0.64 -11.68
C PRO A 51 33.31 1.09 -10.31
N GLU A 52 34.19 1.05 -9.32
CA GLU A 52 33.95 1.55 -7.97
C GLU A 52 33.90 3.10 -7.97
N SER A 53 33.15 3.71 -7.05
CA SER A 53 33.11 5.17 -6.88
C SER A 53 32.92 5.53 -5.41
N THR A 54 34.03 5.55 -4.67
CA THR A 54 34.10 6.01 -3.28
C THR A 54 33.74 7.50 -3.18
N SER A 55 32.98 7.89 -2.16
CA SER A 55 32.66 9.30 -1.87
C SER A 55 32.38 9.54 -0.37
N PRO A 56 32.54 10.77 0.15
CA PRO A 56 32.81 11.00 1.56
C PRO A 56 31.55 11.04 2.46
N PRO A 57 31.70 10.85 3.78
CA PRO A 57 30.56 10.84 4.71
C PRO A 57 30.03 12.25 4.98
N MET A 58 28.87 12.58 4.42
CA MET A 58 28.12 13.79 4.78
C MET A 58 26.69 13.49 5.23
N GLY A 59 26.48 13.57 6.54
CA GLY A 59 25.34 14.28 7.10
C GLY A 59 23.97 13.60 7.13
N ASP A 60 23.75 12.45 6.49
CA ASP A 60 22.41 11.85 6.48
C ASP A 60 22.11 11.06 7.78
N ARG A 61 21.12 11.53 8.55
CA ARG A 61 20.54 10.79 9.67
C ARG A 61 19.55 9.76 9.14
N HIS A 62 20.06 8.78 8.40
CA HIS A 62 19.41 7.47 8.34
C HIS A 62 19.24 6.97 9.78
N THR A 63 18.01 6.98 10.29
CA THR A 63 17.68 6.39 11.59
C THR A 63 17.96 4.89 11.49
N LYS A 64 19.15 4.47 11.90
CA LYS A 64 19.64 3.09 11.72
C LYS A 64 18.59 2.14 12.27
N ALA A 65 18.06 1.28 11.40
CA ALA A 65 16.87 0.49 11.70
C ALA A 65 17.17 -0.50 12.83
N THR A 66 16.76 -0.16 14.05
CA THR A 66 17.07 -0.95 15.24
C THR A 66 16.35 -2.29 15.16
N MET A 67 17.10 -3.38 15.25
CA MET A 67 16.57 -4.73 15.17
C MET A 67 16.37 -5.30 16.58
N ALA A 68 15.19 -5.80 16.88
CA ALA A 68 14.91 -6.51 18.12
C ALA A 68 14.60 -7.99 17.87
N ARG A 69 15.22 -8.87 18.66
CA ARG A 69 14.92 -10.31 18.69
C ARG A 69 13.72 -10.53 19.59
N LEU A 70 12.68 -11.18 19.07
CA LEU A 70 11.47 -11.56 19.80
C LEU A 70 11.63 -12.93 20.49
N LYS A 71 10.78 -13.19 21.50
CA LYS A 71 10.67 -14.48 22.20
C LYS A 71 10.50 -15.71 21.29
N ASN A 72 9.86 -15.55 20.12
CA ASN A 72 9.67 -16.61 19.13
C ASN A 72 10.89 -16.85 18.20
N GLY A 73 12.00 -16.14 18.43
CA GLY A 73 13.21 -16.23 17.59
C GLY A 73 13.22 -15.28 16.38
N GLN A 74 12.10 -14.65 16.02
CA GLN A 74 12.02 -13.70 14.92
C GLN A 74 12.83 -12.42 15.22
N ASP A 75 13.49 -11.85 14.21
CA ASP A 75 14.04 -10.49 14.27
C ASP A 75 13.05 -9.52 13.60
N VAL A 76 12.76 -8.39 14.26
CA VAL A 76 11.87 -7.34 13.72
C VAL A 76 12.50 -5.95 13.87
N CYS A 77 12.14 -5.02 13.01
CA CYS A 77 12.50 -3.61 13.18
C CYS A 77 11.60 -2.94 14.24
N VAL A 78 12.21 -2.11 15.08
CA VAL A 78 11.53 -1.34 16.14
C VAL A 78 12.01 0.11 16.17
N VAL A 79 11.19 0.98 16.75
CA VAL A 79 11.58 2.32 17.22
C VAL A 79 11.76 2.24 18.73
N ILE A 80 12.88 2.78 19.23
CA ILE A 80 13.19 2.86 20.66
C ILE A 80 13.09 4.30 21.10
N GLU A 81 12.39 4.53 22.21
CA GLU A 81 12.29 5.82 22.89
C GLU A 81 12.54 5.59 24.38
N HIS A 82 13.36 6.42 25.02
CA HIS A 82 13.66 6.35 26.45
C HIS A 82 14.13 4.98 26.98
N GLY A 83 14.69 4.13 26.10
CA GLY A 83 15.19 2.79 26.42
C GLY A 83 14.18 1.65 26.27
N THR A 84 12.93 1.93 25.91
CA THR A 84 11.89 0.92 25.63
C THR A 84 11.44 0.99 24.17
N VAL A 85 10.79 -0.07 23.68
CA VAL A 85 10.20 -0.09 22.33
C VAL A 85 8.91 0.73 22.33
N ASN A 86 8.87 1.80 21.54
CA ASN A 86 7.62 2.46 21.21
C ASN A 86 6.95 1.66 20.09
N TRP A 87 6.03 0.77 20.48
CA TRP A 87 5.27 -0.08 19.55
C TRP A 87 4.42 0.73 18.56
N TRP A 88 3.88 1.88 18.96
CA TRP A 88 3.09 2.73 18.08
C TRP A 88 3.95 3.44 17.02
N ALA A 89 5.09 4.01 17.43
CA ALA A 89 6.06 4.58 16.47
C ALA A 89 6.64 3.49 15.56
N SER A 90 6.85 2.28 16.07
CA SER A 90 7.24 1.11 15.27
C SER A 90 6.17 0.75 14.22
N TYR A 91 4.88 0.76 14.59
CA TYR A 91 3.78 0.57 13.65
C TYR A 91 3.75 1.66 12.58
N MET A 92 3.82 2.93 12.94
CA MET A 92 3.74 4.02 11.96
C MET A 92 4.94 4.04 11.00
N GLN A 93 6.14 3.74 11.49
CA GLN A 93 7.36 3.69 10.66
C GLN A 93 7.36 2.48 9.70
N TYR A 94 7.15 1.26 10.22
CA TYR A 94 7.32 0.02 9.45
C TYR A 94 6.00 -0.53 8.89
N GLY A 95 4.85 -0.17 9.44
CA GLY A 95 3.54 -0.65 9.00
C GLY A 95 3.48 -2.17 8.98
N PHE A 96 3.20 -2.74 7.81
CA PHE A 96 3.13 -4.18 7.58
C PHE A 96 4.28 -4.71 6.69
N ASP A 97 5.41 -3.99 6.64
CA ASP A 97 6.61 -4.44 5.93
C ASP A 97 7.14 -5.78 6.49
N SER A 98 7.94 -6.53 5.72
CA SER A 98 8.32 -7.93 6.01
C SER A 98 9.09 -8.14 7.33
N ASN A 99 9.70 -7.08 7.84
CA ASN A 99 10.44 -6.97 9.09
C ASN A 99 9.61 -6.38 10.24
N SER A 100 8.32 -6.11 10.05
CA SER A 100 7.41 -5.60 11.08
C SER A 100 6.69 -6.72 11.83
N LEU A 101 6.61 -6.62 13.16
CA LEU A 101 5.77 -7.51 13.98
C LEU A 101 4.28 -7.41 13.60
N PHE A 102 3.82 -6.24 13.16
CA PHE A 102 2.40 -6.01 12.84
C PHE A 102 1.92 -6.81 11.63
N ARG A 103 2.82 -7.21 10.72
CA ARG A 103 2.55 -8.17 9.64
C ARG A 103 2.21 -9.58 10.15
N THR A 104 2.55 -9.89 11.40
CA THR A 104 2.35 -11.21 12.03
C THR A 104 1.20 -11.20 13.05
N ILE A 105 1.04 -10.15 13.86
CA ILE A 105 0.01 -10.11 14.91
C ILE A 105 -1.35 -9.56 14.45
N VAL A 106 -1.38 -8.69 13.44
CA VAL A 106 -2.64 -8.14 12.91
C VAL A 106 -3.21 -9.11 11.88
N PRO A 107 -4.53 -9.41 11.89
CA PRO A 107 -5.15 -10.22 10.83
C PRO A 107 -5.10 -9.52 9.45
N THR A 108 -4.73 -10.27 8.41
CA THR A 108 -4.74 -9.80 7.02
C THR A 108 -6.17 -9.46 6.59
N ARG A 109 -6.42 -8.26 6.03
CA ARG A 109 -7.78 -7.86 5.61
C ARG A 109 -8.27 -8.72 4.42
N PRO A 110 -9.50 -9.29 4.49
CA PRO A 110 -9.97 -10.28 3.53
C PRO A 110 -10.26 -9.69 2.15
N THR A 111 -10.35 -10.55 1.13
CA THR A 111 -10.60 -10.15 -0.27
C THR A 111 -11.91 -9.36 -0.46
N THR A 112 -12.85 -9.48 0.48
CA THR A 112 -14.16 -8.82 0.48
C THR A 112 -14.20 -7.48 1.21
N SER A 113 -13.11 -7.01 1.85
CA SER A 113 -13.14 -5.74 2.56
C SER A 113 -13.30 -4.56 1.59
N VAL A 114 -14.29 -3.70 1.85
CA VAL A 114 -14.54 -2.46 1.10
C VAL A 114 -13.27 -1.60 1.05
N TRP A 115 -13.01 -0.97 -0.09
CA TRP A 115 -11.87 -0.07 -0.26
C TRP A 115 -12.14 1.28 0.42
N THR A 116 -11.23 1.72 1.31
CA THR A 116 -11.26 3.09 1.85
C THR A 116 -10.49 4.04 0.92
N GLN A 117 -10.81 5.34 0.93
CA GLN A 117 -10.11 6.31 0.09
C GLN A 117 -8.59 6.33 0.38
N ALA A 118 -8.19 6.25 1.65
CA ALA A 118 -6.78 6.19 2.04
C ALA A 118 -6.06 4.92 1.53
N GLU A 119 -6.75 3.76 1.43
CA GLU A 119 -6.19 2.59 0.74
C GLU A 119 -6.03 2.86 -0.76
N LEU A 120 -7.02 3.47 -1.42
CA LEU A 120 -7.01 3.75 -2.85
C LEU A 120 -5.89 4.72 -3.25
N ASP A 121 -5.75 5.83 -2.50
CA ASP A 121 -4.70 6.83 -2.72
C ASP A 121 -3.31 6.21 -2.54
N TYR A 122 -3.14 5.36 -1.52
CA TYR A 122 -1.87 4.66 -1.27
C TYR A 122 -1.57 3.59 -2.34
N VAL A 123 -2.56 2.82 -2.82
CA VAL A 123 -2.39 1.90 -3.97
C VAL A 123 -1.89 2.66 -5.19
N GLN A 124 -2.56 3.77 -5.55
CA GLN A 124 -2.22 4.55 -6.74
C GLN A 124 -0.84 5.21 -6.62
N ALA A 125 -0.47 5.69 -5.43
CA ALA A 125 0.87 6.19 -5.17
C ALA A 125 1.93 5.10 -5.34
N ILE A 126 1.72 3.88 -4.82
CA ILE A 126 2.66 2.76 -5.03
C ILE A 126 2.73 2.39 -6.53
N GLN A 127 1.59 2.30 -7.24
CA GLN A 127 1.58 2.04 -8.68
C GLN A 127 2.38 3.08 -9.47
N ARG A 128 2.20 4.37 -9.17
CA ARG A 128 2.94 5.46 -9.79
C ARG A 128 4.44 5.34 -9.51
N CYS A 129 4.84 5.16 -8.25
CA CYS A 129 6.25 5.02 -7.91
C CYS A 129 6.93 3.79 -8.52
N ILE A 130 6.19 2.70 -8.79
CA ILE A 130 6.71 1.54 -9.54
C ILE A 130 6.85 1.88 -11.03
N LYS A 131 5.83 2.50 -11.63
CA LYS A 131 5.78 2.89 -13.04
C LYS A 131 6.88 3.89 -13.41
N ASP A 132 7.09 4.89 -12.55
CA ASP A 132 8.01 6.00 -12.75
C ASP A 132 9.43 5.68 -12.24
N GLY A 133 9.71 4.42 -11.88
CA GLY A 133 11.05 3.90 -11.54
C GLY A 133 11.54 4.17 -10.11
N HIS A 134 10.84 4.98 -9.33
CA HIS A 134 11.21 5.35 -7.96
C HIS A 134 11.20 4.17 -6.96
N VAL A 135 10.40 3.12 -7.23
CA VAL A 135 10.23 1.95 -6.33
C VAL A 135 10.37 0.65 -7.12
N ARG A 136 11.44 -0.10 -6.87
CA ARG A 136 11.69 -1.41 -7.49
C ARG A 136 10.88 -2.52 -6.80
N VAL A 137 10.11 -3.27 -7.58
CA VAL A 137 9.51 -4.55 -7.14
C VAL A 137 10.61 -5.63 -7.11
N PRO A 138 10.71 -6.46 -6.05
CA PRO A 138 11.68 -7.56 -5.99
C PRO A 138 11.50 -8.56 -7.14
N TYR A 139 12.62 -9.13 -7.61
CA TYR A 139 12.62 -10.15 -8.66
C TYR A 139 11.74 -11.35 -8.27
N GLY A 140 11.04 -11.93 -9.24
CA GLY A 140 10.08 -13.03 -9.03
C GLY A 140 8.77 -12.64 -8.34
N ARG A 141 8.53 -11.36 -8.00
CA ARG A 141 7.24 -10.87 -7.46
C ARG A 141 6.53 -9.96 -8.45
N CYS A 142 5.20 -10.08 -8.53
CA CYS A 142 4.37 -9.13 -9.27
C CYS A 142 3.93 -7.96 -8.37
N SER A 143 3.60 -6.83 -8.99
CA SER A 143 3.19 -5.60 -8.28
C SER A 143 1.97 -5.80 -7.38
N ALA A 144 1.04 -6.69 -7.75
CA ALA A 144 -0.13 -7.02 -6.92
C ALA A 144 0.26 -7.59 -5.55
N THR A 145 1.23 -8.52 -5.50
CA THR A 145 1.75 -9.09 -4.24
C THR A 145 2.48 -8.02 -3.43
N PHE A 146 3.33 -7.23 -4.07
CA PHE A 146 4.14 -6.18 -3.44
C PHE A 146 3.31 -5.04 -2.83
N ILE A 147 2.16 -4.72 -3.43
CA ILE A 147 1.17 -3.75 -2.93
C ILE A 147 0.32 -4.39 -1.82
N ALA A 148 -0.11 -5.65 -1.99
CA ALA A 148 -0.92 -6.38 -1.01
C ALA A 148 -0.23 -6.55 0.35
N GLU A 149 1.09 -6.79 0.37
CA GLU A 149 1.88 -6.84 1.60
C GLU A 149 1.89 -5.50 2.35
N ARG A 150 2.03 -4.36 1.64
CA ARG A 150 2.04 -3.02 2.25
C ARG A 150 0.71 -2.60 2.84
N LEU A 151 -0.38 -3.01 2.19
CA LEU A 151 -1.73 -2.78 2.66
C LEU A 151 -2.16 -3.80 3.72
N HIS A 152 -1.46 -4.93 3.86
CA HIS A 152 -1.88 -6.07 4.67
C HIS A 152 -3.25 -6.63 4.30
N THR A 153 -3.37 -6.99 3.02
CA THR A 153 -4.58 -7.58 2.43
C THR A 153 -4.22 -8.69 1.43
N THR A 154 -5.21 -9.34 0.82
CA THR A 154 -4.96 -10.43 -0.14
C THR A 154 -4.45 -9.92 -1.48
N ARG A 155 -3.56 -10.69 -2.12
CA ARG A 155 -3.06 -10.42 -3.48
C ARG A 155 -4.22 -10.30 -4.48
N GLU A 156 -5.26 -11.10 -4.28
CA GLU A 156 -6.44 -11.22 -5.12
C GLU A 156 -7.27 -9.94 -5.11
N ARG A 157 -7.41 -9.28 -3.94
CA ARG A 157 -8.11 -8.00 -3.81
C ARG A 157 -7.43 -6.92 -4.62
N VAL A 158 -6.10 -6.83 -4.48
CA VAL A 158 -5.27 -5.89 -5.24
C VAL A 158 -5.30 -6.21 -6.73
N HIS A 159 -5.10 -7.47 -7.13
CA HIS A 159 -5.06 -7.89 -8.53
C HIS A 159 -6.36 -7.56 -9.29
N ARG A 160 -7.53 -7.71 -8.65
CA ARG A 160 -8.81 -7.25 -9.22
C ARG A 160 -8.83 -5.73 -9.42
N TYR A 161 -8.39 -4.97 -8.43
CA TYR A 161 -8.32 -3.51 -8.50
C TYR A 161 -7.39 -3.03 -9.63
N LEU A 162 -6.16 -3.56 -9.71
CA LEU A 162 -5.18 -3.20 -10.76
C LEU A 162 -5.63 -3.59 -12.18
N LYS A 163 -6.57 -4.54 -12.32
CA LYS A 163 -7.20 -4.90 -13.62
C LYS A 163 -8.33 -3.97 -14.03
N LEU A 164 -9.00 -3.30 -13.09
CA LEU A 164 -10.18 -2.47 -13.34
C LEU A 164 -9.88 -0.97 -13.39
N VAL A 165 -8.83 -0.53 -12.70
CA VAL A 165 -8.44 0.89 -12.61
C VAL A 165 -7.28 1.20 -13.55
N GLN A 166 -7.43 2.28 -14.32
CA GLN A 166 -6.37 2.76 -15.22
C GLN A 166 -5.11 3.12 -14.44
N TYR A 167 -3.94 2.86 -15.02
CA TYR A 167 -2.67 3.25 -14.41
C TYR A 167 -2.65 4.77 -14.14
N PRO A 168 -2.17 5.22 -12.97
CA PRO A 168 -2.10 6.63 -12.67
C PRO A 168 -1.20 7.38 -13.69
N PRO A 169 -1.50 8.65 -13.98
CA PRO A 169 -0.57 9.51 -14.71
C PRO A 169 0.74 9.58 -13.94
N SER A 170 1.85 9.66 -14.68
CA SER A 170 3.18 9.85 -14.10
C SER A 170 3.30 11.26 -13.51
N LEU A 171 4.28 11.47 -12.64
CA LEU A 171 4.62 12.80 -12.14
C LEU A 171 6.08 13.14 -12.48
N ASP A 172 6.29 14.29 -13.10
CA ASP A 172 7.63 14.86 -13.33
C ASP A 172 8.17 15.45 -12.01
N CYS A 173 8.59 14.58 -11.10
CA CYS A 173 9.16 14.93 -9.79
C CYS A 173 10.41 14.11 -9.48
N SER A 174 11.19 14.53 -8.46
CA SER A 174 12.36 13.76 -8.04
C SER A 174 11.95 12.49 -7.28
N THR A 175 12.81 11.46 -7.32
CA THR A 175 12.62 10.23 -6.53
C THR A 175 12.44 10.53 -5.03
N GLU A 176 13.11 11.55 -4.50
CA GLU A 176 12.93 12.01 -3.13
C GLU A 176 11.50 12.53 -2.89
N GLN A 177 11.01 13.45 -3.74
CA GLN A 177 9.65 14.00 -3.66
C GLN A 177 8.58 12.90 -3.77
N ALA A 178 8.76 11.97 -4.71
CA ALA A 178 7.87 10.82 -4.88
C ALA A 178 7.82 9.92 -3.63
N LEU A 179 8.98 9.66 -3.00
CA LEU A 179 9.07 8.84 -1.79
C LEU A 179 8.57 9.57 -0.53
N VAL A 180 8.71 10.88 -0.43
CA VAL A 180 8.11 11.69 0.65
C VAL A 180 6.59 11.62 0.57
N HIS A 181 6.00 11.92 -0.58
CA HIS A 181 4.55 11.83 -0.79
C HIS A 181 4.01 10.40 -0.59
N LEU A 182 4.75 9.37 -1.03
CA LEU A 182 4.43 7.97 -0.76
C LEU A 182 4.46 7.63 0.74
N LYS A 183 5.38 8.23 1.51
CA LYS A 183 5.46 8.08 2.97
C LYS A 183 4.30 8.79 3.67
N GLU A 184 3.90 9.98 3.22
CA GLU A 184 2.73 10.70 3.75
C GLU A 184 1.45 9.87 3.56
N LEU A 185 1.25 9.29 2.37
CA LEU A 185 0.12 8.40 2.13
C LEU A 185 0.22 7.06 2.89
N LYS A 186 1.42 6.49 3.10
CA LYS A 186 1.63 5.35 4.03
C LYS A 186 1.14 5.73 5.43
N MET A 187 1.60 6.87 5.96
CA MET A 187 1.25 7.34 7.30
C MET A 187 -0.26 7.60 7.44
N HIS A 188 -0.89 8.23 6.44
CA HIS A 188 -2.34 8.45 6.45
C HIS A 188 -3.10 7.13 6.45
N PHE A 189 -2.79 6.21 5.52
CA PHE A 189 -3.40 4.88 5.46
C PHE A 189 -3.25 4.12 6.79
N LEU A 190 -2.05 4.04 7.37
CA LEU A 190 -1.83 3.36 8.65
C LEU A 190 -2.62 4.01 9.80
N SER A 191 -2.77 5.34 9.82
CA SER A 191 -3.58 6.02 10.82
C SER A 191 -5.06 5.62 10.79
N THR A 192 -5.61 5.28 9.60
CA THR A 192 -6.99 4.80 9.49
C THR A 192 -7.23 3.41 10.10
N LEU A 193 -6.16 2.70 10.47
CA LEU A 193 -6.21 1.38 11.10
C LEU A 193 -5.83 1.42 12.60
N GLN A 194 -5.58 2.62 13.15
CA GLN A 194 -5.08 2.83 14.53
C GLN A 194 -5.86 2.01 15.56
N ASP A 195 -7.18 2.18 15.65
CA ASP A 195 -7.99 1.58 16.69
C ASP A 195 -7.97 0.04 16.62
N HIS A 196 -7.97 -0.52 15.41
CA HIS A 196 -7.85 -1.97 15.21
C HIS A 196 -6.47 -2.50 15.63
N VAL A 197 -5.40 -1.77 15.31
CA VAL A 197 -4.03 -2.17 15.69
C VAL A 197 -3.82 -2.04 17.20
N VAL A 198 -4.32 -0.98 17.84
CA VAL A 198 -4.29 -0.81 19.30
C VAL A 198 -5.10 -1.90 20.01
N GLN A 199 -6.27 -2.28 19.48
CA GLN A 199 -7.06 -3.41 19.98
C GLN A 199 -6.28 -4.72 19.88
N VAL A 200 -5.68 -5.03 18.72
CA VAL A 200 -4.82 -6.22 18.54
C VAL A 200 -3.64 -6.21 19.51
N MET A 201 -2.97 -5.07 19.71
CA MET A 201 -1.87 -4.94 20.67
C MET A 201 -2.31 -5.24 22.10
N HIS A 202 -3.50 -4.78 22.51
CA HIS A 202 -4.08 -5.10 23.81
C HIS A 202 -4.39 -6.59 23.94
N ASP A 203 -5.04 -7.18 22.93
CA ASP A 203 -5.54 -8.55 22.98
C ASP A 203 -4.42 -9.60 22.99
N VAL A 204 -3.32 -9.36 22.25
CA VAL A 204 -2.11 -10.20 22.35
C VAL A 204 -1.24 -9.87 23.57
N ARG A 205 -1.54 -8.78 24.29
CA ARG A 205 -0.73 -8.20 25.37
C ARG A 205 0.70 -7.89 24.91
N LEU A 206 0.81 -7.05 23.87
CA LEU A 206 2.09 -6.59 23.34
C LEU A 206 2.77 -5.62 24.32
N ASP A 207 3.86 -6.08 24.94
CA ASP A 207 4.64 -5.32 25.91
C ASP A 207 6.16 -5.46 25.69
N GLN A 208 6.95 -4.77 26.50
CA GLN A 208 8.42 -4.81 26.42
C GLN A 208 8.99 -6.23 26.65
N SER A 209 8.25 -7.13 27.32
CA SER A 209 8.69 -8.50 27.57
C SER A 209 8.71 -9.37 26.31
N TRP A 210 8.10 -8.93 25.20
CA TRP A 210 8.21 -9.62 23.91
C TRP A 210 9.65 -9.62 23.36
N ILE A 211 10.46 -8.64 23.77
CA ILE A 211 11.86 -8.48 23.37
C ILE A 211 12.78 -9.34 24.23
N VAL A 212 13.66 -10.09 23.58
CA VAL A 212 14.76 -10.86 24.21
C VAL A 212 16.08 -10.10 24.12
N ALA A 213 16.34 -9.43 22.99
CA ALA A 213 17.57 -8.67 22.77
C ALA A 213 17.36 -7.54 21.75
N ILE A 214 18.19 -6.51 21.84
CA ILE A 214 18.21 -5.35 20.93
C ILE A 214 19.59 -5.30 20.27
N LYS A 215 19.61 -5.10 18.95
CA LYS A 215 20.80 -5.03 18.09
C LYS A 215 20.89 -3.63 17.50
N TYR A 216 22.02 -2.97 17.74
CA TYR A 216 22.25 -1.56 17.42
C TYR A 216 23.02 -1.32 16.12
#